data_AF-A0A443SMV9-F1
#
_entry.id   AF-A0A443SMV9-F1
#
_cell.length_a   1.000
_cell.length_b   1.000
_cell.length_c   1.000
_cell.angle_alpha   90.00
_cell.angle_beta   90.00
_cell.angle_gamma   90.00
#
_symmetry.space_group_name_H-M   'P 1'
#
loop_
_entity.id
_entity.type
_entity.pdbx_description
1 polymer ?
#
loop_
_entity_poly.entity_id
_entity_poly.type
_entity_poly.pdbx_seq_one_letter_code
_entity_poly.pdbx_strand_id
1 'polypeptide(L)'
;MSILFRRPIGAFVVRVSSSNAGSYALSIRVPNEYRISGVAHYLIVRTPKGTYKIKGFPKEFSCLHSLVVHHSISQELLPCRLNVEDCDKQVPDWFFRSICRDSAMILLDNKPLGAFVVRESTTQQGCFALSLRVPDEYRISGVAHYLIFRSAKGTFQIKGFSKEFPSLQSLIAHYSIMQELLPCPLNLTIACKAKNLDANRAKRSQDTDECEVITSCCDNTDVLVDIDSDADYQRIPSLRRRSPIVKK
;
A
#
# COMPACT_ATOMS: atom_id res chain seq x y z
N MET A 1 -6.86 18.77 -21.91
CA MET A 1 -7.10 17.46 -22.56
C MET A 1 -7.07 16.37 -21.51
N SER A 2 -7.95 15.36 -21.61
CA SER A 2 -8.01 14.26 -20.63
C SER A 2 -6.75 13.39 -20.68
N ILE A 3 -6.17 13.07 -19.51
CA ILE A 3 -5.00 12.19 -19.36
C ILE A 3 -5.20 10.81 -20.02
N LEU A 4 -6.45 10.41 -20.26
CA LEU A 4 -6.82 9.13 -20.84
C LEU A 4 -6.84 9.11 -22.37
N PHE A 5 -6.78 10.26 -23.05
CA PHE A 5 -6.99 10.32 -24.50
C PHE A 5 -5.96 9.50 -25.31
N ARG A 6 -4.71 9.43 -24.82
CA ARG A 6 -3.61 8.67 -25.42
C ARG A 6 -3.42 7.27 -24.82
N ARG A 7 -4.35 6.81 -23.99
CA ARG A 7 -4.29 5.50 -23.33
C ARG A 7 -5.14 4.47 -24.08
N PRO A 8 -4.85 3.16 -23.95
CA PRO A 8 -5.68 2.13 -24.56
C PRO A 8 -7.10 2.11 -23.99
N ILE A 9 -8.02 1.49 -24.73
CA ILE A 9 -9.39 1.26 -24.29
C ILE A 9 -9.38 0.48 -22.96
N GLY A 10 -10.28 0.84 -22.05
CA GLY A 10 -10.36 0.30 -20.70
C GLY A 10 -9.47 1.03 -19.69
N ALA A 11 -8.49 1.84 -20.11
CA ALA A 11 -7.66 2.62 -19.19
C ALA A 11 -8.51 3.60 -18.38
N PHE A 12 -8.26 3.71 -17.08
CA PHE A 12 -9.16 4.43 -16.19
C PHE A 12 -8.42 5.22 -15.10
N VAL A 13 -9.15 6.16 -14.48
CA VAL A 13 -8.74 6.86 -13.26
C VAL A 13 -9.93 7.00 -12.33
N VAL A 14 -9.72 6.74 -11.05
CA VAL A 14 -10.65 7.09 -9.98
C VAL A 14 -10.17 8.38 -9.34
N ARG A 15 -11.04 9.39 -9.29
CA ARG A 15 -10.73 10.74 -8.78
C ARG A 15 -11.84 11.21 -7.85
N VAL A 16 -11.58 12.25 -7.07
CA VAL A 16 -12.64 12.95 -6.33
C VAL A 16 -13.64 13.52 -7.33
N SER A 17 -14.93 13.40 -7.01
CA SER A 17 -16.00 13.95 -7.84
C SER A 17 -15.99 15.47 -7.74
N SER A 18 -15.97 16.13 -8.90
CA SER A 18 -16.08 17.59 -9.01
C SER A 18 -17.53 18.07 -8.97
N SER A 19 -18.49 17.18 -9.15
CA SER A 19 -19.92 17.51 -9.19
C SER A 19 -20.67 17.14 -7.91
N ASN A 20 -20.15 16.19 -7.12
CA ASN A 20 -20.76 15.77 -5.86
C ASN A 20 -19.70 15.71 -4.76
N ALA A 21 -19.82 16.59 -3.76
CA ALA A 21 -18.95 16.59 -2.59
C ALA A 21 -18.99 15.22 -1.87
N GLY A 22 -17.83 14.73 -1.44
CA GLY A 22 -17.69 13.46 -0.73
C GLY A 22 -17.86 12.19 -1.60
N SER A 23 -18.08 12.34 -2.90
CA SER A 23 -18.17 11.22 -3.85
C SER A 23 -16.92 11.10 -4.72
N TYR A 24 -16.77 9.97 -5.41
CA TYR A 24 -15.70 9.73 -6.38
C TYR A 24 -16.26 9.69 -7.80
N ALA A 25 -15.38 9.82 -8.80
CA ALA A 25 -15.72 9.66 -10.20
C ALA A 25 -14.73 8.70 -10.85
N LEU A 26 -15.25 7.66 -11.51
CA LEU A 26 -14.51 6.78 -12.40
C LEU A 26 -14.53 7.37 -13.80
N SER A 27 -13.36 7.68 -14.34
CA SER A 27 -13.21 8.11 -15.74
C SER A 27 -12.52 6.99 -16.50
N ILE A 28 -13.08 6.53 -17.61
CA ILE A 28 -12.60 5.36 -18.37
C ILE A 28 -12.51 5.71 -19.85
N ARG A 29 -11.42 5.30 -20.52
CA ARG A 29 -11.29 5.32 -21.98
C ARG A 29 -12.17 4.23 -22.57
N VAL A 30 -13.13 4.64 -23.38
CA VAL A 30 -14.10 3.75 -24.03
C VAL A 30 -13.90 3.77 -25.53
N PRO A 31 -14.34 2.74 -26.27
CA PRO A 31 -14.37 2.78 -27.73
C PRO A 31 -15.08 4.05 -28.26
N ASN A 32 -14.61 4.61 -29.38
CA ASN A 32 -15.16 5.85 -29.93
C ASN A 32 -16.63 5.68 -30.38
N GLU A 33 -17.04 4.46 -30.71
CA GLU A 33 -18.43 4.06 -30.98
C GLU A 33 -19.37 4.30 -29.78
N TYR A 34 -18.87 4.21 -28.54
CA TYR A 34 -19.67 4.47 -27.35
C TYR A 34 -19.74 5.97 -27.01
N ARG A 35 -18.65 6.70 -27.27
CA ARG A 35 -18.56 8.12 -26.93
C ARG A 35 -17.54 8.84 -27.79
N ILE A 36 -17.96 9.92 -28.44
CA ILE A 36 -17.13 10.75 -29.33
C ILE A 36 -15.91 11.32 -28.59
N SER A 37 -16.07 11.72 -27.31
CA SER A 37 -14.95 12.21 -26.49
C SER A 37 -13.93 11.12 -26.15
N GLY A 38 -14.27 9.85 -26.39
CA GLY A 38 -13.47 8.68 -26.04
C GLY A 38 -13.41 8.38 -24.55
N VAL A 39 -13.95 9.23 -23.67
CA VAL A 39 -13.85 9.09 -22.21
C VAL A 39 -15.23 9.17 -21.57
N ALA A 40 -15.65 8.10 -20.91
CA ALA A 40 -16.87 8.06 -20.12
C ALA A 40 -16.58 8.37 -18.64
N HIS A 41 -17.55 8.97 -17.95
CA HIS A 41 -17.46 9.33 -16.54
C HIS A 41 -18.64 8.72 -15.78
N TYR A 42 -18.34 8.01 -14.71
CA TYR A 42 -19.30 7.37 -13.82
C TYR A 42 -19.12 7.92 -12.40
N LEU A 43 -20.22 8.27 -11.75
CA LEU A 43 -20.19 8.70 -10.36
C LEU A 43 -20.13 7.47 -9.44
N ILE A 44 -19.18 7.43 -8.52
CA ILE A 44 -19.13 6.45 -7.44
C ILE A 44 -19.59 7.12 -6.16
N VAL A 45 -20.64 6.57 -5.56
CA VAL A 45 -21.25 7.07 -4.33
C VAL A 45 -20.94 6.16 -3.16
N ARG A 46 -20.70 6.75 -2.00
CA ARG A 46 -20.64 6.03 -0.73
C ARG A 46 -22.07 5.85 -0.20
N THR A 47 -22.42 4.64 0.18
CA THR A 47 -23.73 4.33 0.75
C THR A 47 -23.72 4.61 2.26
N PRO A 48 -24.90 4.74 2.90
CA PRO A 48 -24.99 4.84 4.36
C PRO A 48 -24.38 3.65 5.10
N LYS A 49 -24.30 2.48 4.46
CA LYS A 49 -23.67 1.26 5.01
C LYS A 49 -22.14 1.30 4.96
N GLY A 50 -21.54 2.37 4.41
CA GLY A 50 -20.09 2.50 4.24
C GLY A 50 -19.53 1.82 2.99
N THR A 51 -20.36 1.18 2.18
CA THR A 51 -19.98 0.55 0.90
C THR A 51 -19.92 1.58 -0.24
N TYR A 52 -19.36 1.19 -1.37
CA TYR A 52 -19.21 2.00 -2.58
C TYR A 52 -19.97 1.36 -3.73
N LYS A 53 -20.64 2.18 -4.55
CA LYS A 53 -21.24 1.71 -5.80
C LYS A 53 -21.16 2.75 -6.89
N ILE A 54 -21.13 2.28 -8.13
CA ILE A 54 -21.35 3.16 -9.28
C ILE A 54 -22.83 3.56 -9.27
N LYS A 55 -23.14 4.85 -9.36
CA LYS A 55 -24.53 5.34 -9.39
C LYS A 55 -25.25 4.71 -10.58
N GLY A 56 -26.37 4.04 -10.30
CA GLY A 56 -27.15 3.29 -11.30
C GLY A 56 -26.79 1.81 -11.41
N PHE A 57 -25.72 1.35 -10.75
CA PHE A 57 -25.37 -0.07 -10.70
C PHE A 57 -25.94 -0.68 -9.41
N PRO A 58 -26.47 -1.93 -9.46
CA PRO A 58 -27.10 -2.57 -8.31
C PRO A 58 -26.07 -3.10 -7.29
N LYS A 59 -24.84 -3.38 -7.74
CA LYS A 59 -23.80 -4.01 -6.92
C LYS A 59 -23.07 -3.00 -6.04
N GLU A 60 -22.87 -3.37 -4.78
CA GLU A 60 -22.11 -2.60 -3.81
C GLU A 60 -20.79 -3.31 -3.47
N PHE A 61 -19.78 -2.52 -3.13
CA PHE A 61 -18.41 -2.97 -2.89
C PHE A 61 -17.92 -2.44 -1.55
N SER A 62 -17.14 -3.24 -0.82
CA SER A 62 -16.57 -2.85 0.47
C SER A 62 -15.58 -1.67 0.36
N CYS A 63 -14.89 -1.55 -0.78
CA CYS A 63 -13.92 -0.48 -1.03
C CYS A 63 -13.80 -0.16 -2.53
N LEU A 64 -13.17 0.96 -2.87
CA LEU A 64 -12.93 1.35 -4.27
C LEU A 64 -12.05 0.32 -5.01
N HIS A 65 -11.15 -0.36 -4.31
CA HIS A 65 -10.29 -1.38 -4.90
C HIS A 65 -11.10 -2.60 -5.36
N SER A 66 -11.99 -3.13 -4.51
CA SER A 66 -12.83 -4.28 -4.89
C SER A 66 -13.79 -3.96 -6.02
N LEU A 67 -14.29 -2.71 -6.09
CA LEU A 67 -15.05 -2.20 -7.25
C LEU A 67 -14.23 -2.27 -8.54
N VAL A 68 -12.99 -1.75 -8.52
CA VAL A 68 -12.10 -1.73 -9.68
C VAL A 68 -11.73 -3.16 -10.13
N VAL A 69 -11.33 -4.02 -9.19
CA VAL A 69 -10.98 -5.41 -9.49
C VAL A 69 -12.16 -6.15 -10.10
N HIS A 70 -13.35 -6.02 -9.51
CA HIS A 70 -14.55 -6.64 -10.07
C HIS A 70 -14.81 -6.19 -11.52
N HIS A 71 -14.75 -4.88 -11.78
CA HIS A 71 -15.00 -4.33 -13.11
C HIS A 71 -13.85 -4.53 -14.11
N SER A 72 -12.69 -5.01 -13.65
CA SER A 72 -11.61 -5.47 -14.52
C SER A 72 -11.86 -6.88 -15.08
N ILE A 73 -12.62 -7.70 -14.35
CA ILE A 73 -12.94 -9.08 -14.71
C ILE A 73 -14.31 -9.15 -15.40
N SER A 74 -15.31 -8.42 -14.89
CA SER A 74 -16.67 -8.33 -15.42
C SER A 74 -16.98 -6.95 -15.98
N GLN A 75 -17.44 -6.88 -17.23
CA GLN A 75 -17.82 -5.63 -17.87
C GLN A 75 -19.08 -5.01 -17.22
N GLU A 76 -20.05 -5.85 -16.86
CA GLU A 76 -21.37 -5.41 -16.39
C GLU A 76 -21.97 -4.30 -17.29
N LEU A 77 -22.55 -3.26 -16.69
CA LEU A 77 -23.12 -2.11 -17.38
C LEU A 77 -22.05 -1.10 -17.85
N LEU A 78 -20.75 -1.40 -17.77
CA LEU A 78 -19.70 -0.54 -18.33
C LEU A 78 -19.54 -0.80 -19.85
N PRO A 79 -18.99 0.16 -20.60
CA PRO A 79 -18.85 0.04 -22.07
C PRO A 79 -17.72 -0.91 -22.48
N CYS A 80 -16.79 -1.14 -21.56
CA CYS A 80 -15.70 -2.10 -21.67
C CYS A 80 -15.20 -2.41 -20.25
N ARG A 81 -14.49 -3.53 -20.09
CA ARG A 81 -13.82 -3.85 -18.82
C ARG A 81 -12.77 -2.80 -18.49
N LEU A 82 -12.58 -2.58 -17.19
CA LEU A 82 -11.45 -1.78 -16.73
C LEU A 82 -10.16 -2.51 -17.09
N ASN A 83 -9.37 -1.90 -17.97
CA ASN A 83 -8.03 -2.37 -18.21
C ASN A 83 -7.19 -1.92 -17.02
N VAL A 84 -7.12 -2.80 -16.03
CA VAL A 84 -6.04 -2.77 -15.06
C VAL A 84 -4.82 -3.20 -15.85
N GLU A 85 -4.20 -2.25 -16.56
CA GLU A 85 -2.85 -2.43 -17.11
C GLU A 85 -1.98 -2.79 -15.92
N ASP A 86 -1.82 -4.10 -15.72
CA ASP A 86 -1.05 -4.80 -14.71
C ASP A 86 -0.49 -3.87 -13.61
N CYS A 87 -1.40 -3.31 -12.80
CA CYS A 87 -1.00 -2.60 -11.59
C CYS A 87 -0.30 -3.59 -10.64
N ASP A 88 -0.50 -4.90 -10.86
CA ASP A 88 0.22 -6.02 -10.26
C ASP A 88 1.65 -6.23 -10.81
N LYS A 89 2.01 -5.72 -11.99
CA LYS A 89 3.43 -5.63 -12.40
C LYS A 89 4.14 -4.41 -11.82
N GLN A 90 3.42 -3.40 -11.34
CA GLN A 90 4.00 -2.19 -10.74
C GLN A 90 3.99 -2.20 -9.21
N VAL A 91 3.07 -2.96 -8.59
CA VAL A 91 3.07 -3.16 -7.14
C VAL A 91 4.20 -4.13 -6.82
N PRO A 92 5.27 -3.66 -6.17
CA PRO A 92 6.38 -4.54 -5.87
C PRO A 92 5.92 -5.61 -4.88
N ASP A 93 6.46 -6.83 -5.01
CA ASP A 93 6.08 -7.96 -4.17
C ASP A 93 6.27 -7.68 -2.65
N TRP A 94 7.09 -6.70 -2.28
CA TRP A 94 7.32 -6.26 -0.90
C TRP A 94 6.26 -5.27 -0.36
N PHE A 95 5.28 -4.86 -1.16
CA PHE A 95 4.24 -3.92 -0.77
C PHE A 95 2.93 -4.61 -0.37
N PHE A 96 2.62 -4.58 0.93
CA PHE A 96 1.46 -5.19 1.56
C PHE A 96 0.46 -4.11 1.95
N ARG A 97 -0.46 -3.76 1.03
CA ARG A 97 -1.41 -2.65 1.20
C ARG A 97 -2.19 -2.68 2.52
N SER A 98 -2.67 -3.83 2.95
CA SER A 98 -3.71 -3.93 3.99
C SER A 98 -3.29 -4.65 5.26
N ILE A 99 -2.00 -4.90 5.50
CA ILE A 99 -1.56 -5.55 6.75
C ILE A 99 -1.33 -4.51 7.85
N CYS A 100 -1.68 -4.86 9.09
CA CYS A 100 -1.43 -4.01 10.26
C CYS A 100 -0.01 -4.22 10.82
N ARG A 101 0.33 -3.50 11.90
CA ARG A 101 1.63 -3.61 12.58
C ARG A 101 1.89 -5.05 13.05
N ASP A 102 0.93 -5.66 13.72
CA ASP A 102 1.09 -6.99 14.32
C ASP A 102 1.23 -8.08 13.26
N SER A 103 0.41 -8.03 12.21
CA SER A 103 0.58 -8.92 11.06
C SER A 103 1.95 -8.78 10.40
N ALA A 104 2.50 -7.57 10.34
CA ALA A 104 3.85 -7.36 9.80
C ALA A 104 4.94 -7.89 10.74
N MET A 105 4.75 -7.82 12.06
CA MET A 105 5.68 -8.43 13.03
C MET A 105 5.69 -9.95 12.86
N ILE A 106 4.52 -10.59 12.82
CA ILE A 106 4.38 -12.04 12.62
C ILE A 106 5.00 -12.48 11.28
N LEU A 107 4.76 -11.72 10.21
CA LEU A 107 5.29 -12.05 8.89
C LEU A 107 6.82 -11.96 8.80
N LEU A 108 7.42 -11.04 9.57
CA LEU A 108 8.86 -10.84 9.66
C LEU A 108 9.51 -11.67 10.76
N ASP A 109 8.71 -12.33 11.59
CA ASP A 109 9.23 -13.23 12.61
C ASP A 109 9.99 -14.38 11.97
N ASN A 110 11.12 -14.76 12.58
CA ASN A 110 12.06 -15.76 12.04
C ASN A 110 12.56 -15.51 10.60
N LYS A 111 12.46 -14.28 10.08
CA LYS A 111 13.10 -13.90 8.80
C LYS A 111 14.55 -13.45 9.02
N PRO A 112 15.41 -13.52 7.99
CA PRO A 112 16.77 -13.02 8.09
C PRO A 112 16.78 -11.50 8.28
N LEU A 113 17.85 -10.99 8.88
CA LEU A 113 18.08 -9.55 9.02
C LEU A 113 18.02 -8.85 7.65
N GLY A 114 17.40 -7.68 7.60
CA GLY A 114 17.15 -6.96 6.36
C GLY A 114 15.88 -7.37 5.62
N ALA A 115 15.19 -8.43 6.04
CA ALA A 115 13.86 -8.74 5.52
C ALA A 115 12.87 -7.61 5.90
N PHE A 116 12.02 -7.22 4.95
CA PHE A 116 11.15 -6.07 5.15
C PHE A 116 9.83 -6.19 4.41
N VAL A 117 8.87 -5.35 4.82
CA VAL A 117 7.63 -5.08 4.11
C VAL A 117 7.29 -3.60 4.18
N VAL A 118 6.63 -3.09 3.14
CA VAL A 118 6.01 -1.76 3.15
C VAL A 118 4.51 -1.92 3.18
N ARG A 119 3.83 -1.26 4.12
CA ARG A 119 2.38 -1.34 4.34
C ARG A 119 1.74 0.03 4.41
N GLU A 120 0.42 0.12 4.31
CA GLU A 120 -0.27 1.37 4.67
C GLU A 120 -0.14 1.62 6.18
N SER A 121 0.02 2.89 6.55
CA SER A 121 0.09 3.27 7.96
C SER A 121 -1.29 3.18 8.58
N THR A 122 -1.40 2.36 9.63
CA THR A 122 -2.62 2.23 10.44
C THR A 122 -2.80 3.40 11.39
N THR A 123 -1.73 4.14 11.69
CA THR A 123 -1.75 5.28 12.64
C THR A 123 -1.87 6.63 11.94
N GLN A 124 -1.47 6.73 10.66
CA GLN A 124 -1.53 7.98 9.90
C GLN A 124 -2.07 7.76 8.48
N GLN A 125 -3.30 8.21 8.24
CA GLN A 125 -3.94 8.08 6.94
C GLN A 125 -3.14 8.76 5.83
N GLY A 126 -3.04 8.08 4.68
CA GLY A 126 -2.30 8.56 3.52
C GLY A 126 -0.77 8.44 3.63
N CYS A 127 -0.25 7.91 4.74
CA CYS A 127 1.17 7.56 4.91
C CYS A 127 1.39 6.04 4.79
N PHE A 128 2.64 5.65 4.60
CA PHE A 128 3.09 4.27 4.56
C PHE A 128 3.94 3.95 5.78
N ALA A 129 4.12 2.67 6.09
CA ALA A 129 5.04 2.21 7.10
C ALA A 129 5.96 1.13 6.52
N LEU A 130 7.26 1.23 6.79
CA LEU A 130 8.27 0.22 6.54
C LEU A 130 8.48 -0.58 7.82
N SER A 131 8.19 -1.88 7.78
CA SER A 131 8.56 -2.82 8.84
C SER A 131 9.81 -3.57 8.40
N LEU A 132 10.85 -3.60 9.25
CA LEU A 132 12.17 -4.15 8.95
C LEU A 132 12.61 -5.11 10.05
N ARG A 133 13.07 -6.32 9.68
CA ARG A 133 13.77 -7.23 10.59
C ARG A 133 15.17 -6.68 10.87
N VAL A 134 15.44 -6.42 12.13
CA VAL A 134 16.68 -5.80 12.64
C VAL A 134 17.32 -6.69 13.72
N PRO A 135 18.61 -6.51 14.03
CA PRO A 135 19.24 -7.21 15.13
C PRO A 135 18.55 -6.90 16.47
N ASP A 136 18.53 -7.86 17.39
CA ASP A 136 17.80 -7.75 18.66
C ASP A 136 18.36 -6.62 19.56
N GLU A 137 19.61 -6.21 19.35
CA GLU A 137 20.23 -5.04 19.99
C GLU A 137 19.53 -3.71 19.65
N TYR A 138 18.87 -3.63 18.48
CA TYR A 138 18.10 -2.45 18.08
C TYR A 138 16.66 -2.51 18.55
N ARG A 139 16.06 -3.71 18.62
CA ARG A 139 14.69 -3.94 19.07
C ARG A 139 14.54 -5.32 19.69
N ILE A 140 13.90 -5.38 20.87
CA ILE A 140 13.62 -6.64 21.57
C ILE A 140 12.69 -7.55 20.74
N SER A 141 11.73 -6.98 19.99
CA SER A 141 10.91 -7.71 19.03
C SER A 141 11.67 -8.14 17.77
N GLY A 142 12.88 -7.60 17.55
CA GLY A 142 13.68 -7.70 16.34
C GLY A 142 12.99 -7.17 15.07
N VAL A 143 11.89 -6.42 15.21
CA VAL A 143 11.21 -5.73 14.10
C VAL A 143 11.08 -4.25 14.43
N ALA A 144 11.63 -3.40 13.58
CA ALA A 144 11.54 -1.95 13.65
C ALA A 144 10.51 -1.41 12.66
N HIS A 145 9.80 -0.35 13.03
CA HIS A 145 8.79 0.29 12.18
C HIS A 145 9.10 1.76 11.91
N TYR A 146 9.13 2.13 10.63
CA TYR A 146 9.42 3.48 10.17
C TYR A 146 8.26 4.04 9.35
N LEU A 147 7.87 5.27 9.64
CA LEU A 147 6.81 5.98 8.94
C LEU A 147 7.40 6.64 7.70
N ILE A 148 6.78 6.37 6.56
CA ILE A 148 7.08 7.01 5.28
C ILE A 148 5.92 7.93 4.95
N PHE A 149 6.18 9.23 4.96
CA PHE A 149 5.18 10.21 4.55
C PHE A 149 5.41 10.63 3.10
N ARG A 150 4.32 11.07 2.47
CA ARG A 150 4.36 11.71 1.17
C ARG A 150 4.35 13.22 1.40
N SER A 151 5.42 13.89 1.00
CA SER A 151 5.54 15.35 1.03
C SER A 151 4.51 16.00 0.11
N ALA A 152 4.19 17.27 0.35
CA ALA A 152 3.32 18.08 -0.52
C ALA A 152 3.83 18.15 -1.97
N LYS A 153 5.14 18.01 -2.18
CA LYS A 153 5.79 17.95 -3.51
C LYS A 153 5.58 16.61 -4.22
N GLY A 154 4.97 15.62 -3.56
CA GLY A 154 4.74 14.28 -4.08
C GLY A 154 5.91 13.31 -3.88
N THR A 155 6.99 13.73 -3.22
CA THR A 155 8.14 12.90 -2.84
C THR A 155 7.87 12.09 -1.57
N PHE A 156 8.66 11.05 -1.33
CA PHE A 156 8.55 10.11 -0.21
C PHE A 156 9.77 10.22 0.70
N GLN A 157 9.54 10.17 2.02
CA GLN A 157 10.60 10.32 3.01
C GLN A 157 10.28 9.51 4.27
N ILE A 158 11.31 8.88 4.84
CA ILE A 158 11.21 8.28 6.17
C ILE A 158 11.25 9.39 7.22
N LYS A 159 10.30 9.43 8.14
CA LYS A 159 10.26 10.41 9.23
C LYS A 159 11.57 10.36 10.03
N GLY A 160 12.23 11.52 10.17
CA GLY A 160 13.53 11.67 10.85
C GLY A 160 14.76 11.52 9.94
N PHE A 161 14.60 11.10 8.68
CA PHE A 161 15.67 11.05 7.68
C PHE A 161 15.65 12.33 6.84
N SER A 162 16.77 12.71 6.22
CA SER A 162 16.86 13.95 5.43
C SER A 162 16.61 13.76 3.92
N LYS A 163 16.73 12.53 3.40
CA LYS A 163 16.60 12.26 1.96
C LYS A 163 15.15 12.06 1.55
N GLU A 164 14.78 12.69 0.44
CA GLU A 164 13.49 12.54 -0.23
C GLU A 164 13.65 11.76 -1.54
N PHE A 165 12.63 11.00 -1.91
CA PHE A 165 12.64 10.13 -3.09
C PHE A 165 11.42 10.38 -3.98
N PRO A 166 11.54 10.26 -5.31
CA PRO A 166 10.41 10.45 -6.22
C PRO A 166 9.38 9.30 -6.16
N SER A 167 9.74 8.13 -5.61
CA SER A 167 8.86 6.97 -5.49
C SER A 167 9.24 6.06 -4.32
N LEU A 168 8.30 5.21 -3.87
CA LEU A 168 8.61 4.16 -2.90
C LEU A 168 9.66 3.18 -3.45
N GLN A 169 9.62 2.84 -4.75
CA GLN A 169 10.65 1.95 -5.32
C GLN A 169 12.05 2.55 -5.22
N SER A 170 12.22 3.84 -5.52
CA SER A 170 13.54 4.50 -5.42
C SER A 170 14.03 4.63 -3.99
N LEU A 171 13.12 4.88 -3.04
CA LEU A 171 13.41 4.84 -1.60
C LEU A 171 13.94 3.46 -1.18
N ILE A 172 13.22 2.39 -1.52
CA ILE A 172 13.61 1.03 -1.14
C ILE A 172 14.91 0.61 -1.83
N ALA A 173 15.08 0.91 -3.12
CA ALA A 173 16.31 0.63 -3.85
C ALA A 173 17.51 1.33 -3.19
N HIS A 174 17.36 2.60 -2.79
CA HIS A 174 18.42 3.33 -2.10
C HIS A 174 18.82 2.65 -0.79
N TYR A 175 17.86 2.38 0.09
CA TYR A 175 18.14 1.77 1.40
C TYR A 175 18.50 0.28 1.34
N SER A 176 18.37 -0.35 0.16
CA SER A 176 18.91 -1.69 -0.07
C SER A 176 20.43 -1.73 -0.24
N ILE A 177 21.02 -0.58 -0.59
CA ILE A 177 22.46 -0.43 -0.83
C ILE A 177 23.08 0.41 0.30
N MET A 178 22.42 1.49 0.69
CA MET A 178 22.90 2.48 1.65
C MET A 178 22.13 2.36 2.98
N GLN A 179 22.74 1.74 3.98
CA GLN A 179 22.15 1.60 5.32
C GLN A 179 21.75 2.96 5.94
N GLU A 180 22.61 3.97 5.82
CA GLU A 180 22.42 5.31 6.39
C GLU A 180 22.06 5.23 7.89
N LEU A 181 20.85 5.63 8.27
CA LEU A 181 20.36 5.61 9.65
C LEU A 181 19.50 4.37 9.97
N LEU A 182 19.37 3.41 9.05
CA LEU A 182 18.72 2.12 9.35
C LEU A 182 19.68 1.21 10.14
N PRO A 183 19.16 0.28 10.97
CA PRO A 183 19.97 -0.73 11.66
C PRO A 183 20.69 -1.71 10.73
N CYS A 184 20.15 -1.93 9.53
CA CYS A 184 20.75 -2.73 8.47
C CYS A 184 20.15 -2.33 7.10
N PRO A 185 20.83 -2.60 5.98
CA PRO A 185 20.26 -2.42 4.65
C PRO A 185 19.01 -3.28 4.42
N LEU A 186 18.11 -2.80 3.56
CA LEU A 186 16.97 -3.59 3.09
C LEU A 186 17.44 -4.69 2.14
N ASN A 187 16.99 -5.92 2.35
CA ASN A 187 17.39 -7.02 1.48
C ASN A 187 16.25 -7.43 0.54
N LEU A 188 16.37 -6.98 -0.72
CA LEU A 188 15.38 -7.22 -1.77
C LEU A 188 15.22 -8.71 -2.14
N THR A 189 16.23 -9.55 -1.88
CA THR A 189 16.18 -10.98 -2.22
C THR A 189 15.33 -11.80 -1.26
N ILE A 190 15.24 -11.35 0.00
CA ILE A 190 14.49 -12.00 1.09
C ILE A 190 13.28 -11.19 1.56
N ALA A 191 12.96 -10.11 0.86
CA ALA A 191 11.75 -9.34 1.14
C ALA A 191 10.52 -10.25 1.08
N CYS A 192 9.61 -10.12 2.04
CA CYS A 192 8.40 -10.93 2.04
C CYS A 192 7.59 -10.62 0.77
N LYS A 193 7.07 -11.65 0.12
CA LYS A 193 6.34 -11.50 -1.15
C LYS A 193 4.84 -11.60 -0.90
N ALA A 194 4.09 -10.56 -1.29
CA ALA A 194 2.64 -10.48 -1.17
C ALA A 194 1.91 -11.62 -1.92
N LYS A 195 2.57 -12.22 -2.92
CA LYS A 195 2.10 -13.39 -3.70
C LYS A 195 1.83 -14.66 -2.88
N ASN A 196 2.19 -14.70 -1.59
CA ASN A 196 1.92 -15.84 -0.70
C ASN A 196 0.62 -15.72 0.12
N LEU A 197 -0.13 -14.63 0.01
CA LEU A 197 -1.42 -14.47 0.72
C LEU A 197 -2.62 -14.96 -0.10
N ASP A 198 -2.56 -14.93 -1.44
CA ASP A 198 -3.67 -15.40 -2.29
C ASP A 198 -3.64 -16.92 -2.59
N ALA A 199 -2.47 -17.57 -2.50
CA ALA A 199 -2.32 -19.00 -2.78
C ALA A 199 -2.90 -19.92 -1.68
N ASN A 200 -3.08 -19.40 -0.46
CA ASN A 200 -3.69 -20.16 0.66
C ASN A 200 -5.23 -20.12 0.66
N ARG A 201 -5.86 -19.38 -0.26
CA ARG A 201 -7.32 -19.35 -0.40
C ARG A 201 -7.89 -20.55 -1.17
N ALA A 202 -7.06 -21.25 -1.95
CA ALA A 202 -7.50 -22.36 -2.82
C ALA A 202 -7.16 -23.77 -2.30
N LYS A 203 -6.61 -23.92 -1.09
CA LYS A 203 -6.31 -25.22 -0.45
C LYS A 203 -6.71 -25.25 1.02
N ARG A 204 -8.00 -25.12 1.34
CA ARG A 204 -8.50 -25.46 2.68
C ARG A 204 -9.87 -26.12 2.61
N SER A 205 -9.84 -27.41 2.30
CA SER A 205 -10.91 -28.35 2.63
C SER A 205 -10.27 -29.73 2.79
N GLN A 206 -9.74 -29.98 3.99
CA GLN A 206 -9.89 -31.21 4.80
C GLN A 206 -8.84 -31.26 5.93
N ASP A 207 -9.36 -31.38 7.15
CA ASP A 207 -8.81 -31.84 8.43
C ASP A 207 -7.72 -31.08 9.22
N THR A 208 -8.23 -30.48 10.32
CA THR A 208 -7.82 -30.56 11.75
C THR A 208 -6.34 -30.48 12.13
N ASP A 209 -5.91 -29.33 12.65
CA ASP A 209 -5.72 -29.09 14.09
C ASP A 209 -5.31 -27.62 14.34
N GLU A 210 -5.64 -27.12 15.54
CA GLU A 210 -5.76 -25.72 15.91
C GLU A 210 -4.47 -24.89 15.84
N CYS A 211 -4.54 -23.69 15.24
CA CYS A 211 -4.26 -22.41 15.91
C CYS A 211 -4.40 -21.22 14.93
N GLU A 212 -5.44 -20.43 15.21
CA GLU A 212 -5.66 -19.00 14.95
C GLU A 212 -5.47 -18.40 13.54
N VAL A 213 -6.63 -18.33 12.87
CA VAL A 213 -7.18 -17.15 12.18
C VAL A 213 -6.40 -15.85 12.43
N ILE A 214 -5.66 -15.37 11.42
CA ILE A 214 -5.34 -13.94 11.28
C ILE A 214 -6.15 -13.41 10.10
N THR A 215 -7.46 -13.35 10.29
CA THR A 215 -8.36 -12.59 9.44
C THR A 215 -9.27 -11.84 10.39
N SER A 216 -9.26 -10.52 10.28
CA SER A 216 -9.97 -9.54 11.13
C SER A 216 -9.14 -8.93 12.26
N CYS A 217 -8.32 -7.93 11.90
CA CYS A 217 -7.96 -6.84 12.83
C CYS A 217 -8.18 -5.50 12.11
N CYS A 218 -9.29 -5.37 11.36
CA CYS A 218 -9.66 -4.13 10.69
C CYS A 218 -11.00 -3.60 11.18
N ASP A 219 -11.31 -3.79 12.46
CA ASP A 219 -12.14 -2.83 13.17
C ASP A 219 -11.22 -1.66 13.56
N ASN A 220 -11.31 -0.58 12.78
CA ASN A 220 -10.59 0.67 13.00
C ASN A 220 -11.16 1.40 14.22
N THR A 221 -11.05 0.78 15.39
CA THR A 221 -11.39 1.38 16.67
C THR A 221 -10.36 0.98 17.70
N ASP A 222 -9.07 1.21 17.46
CA ASP A 222 -8.11 1.15 18.57
C ASP A 222 -6.84 1.98 18.33
N VAL A 223 -6.67 2.92 19.26
CA VAL A 223 -5.45 3.61 19.69
C VAL A 223 -4.65 4.34 18.60
N LEU A 224 -4.87 5.66 18.53
CA LEU A 224 -3.87 6.63 18.07
C LEU A 224 -2.64 6.54 18.97
N VAL A 225 -1.80 5.52 18.78
CA VAL A 225 -0.49 5.48 19.41
C VAL A 225 0.36 6.49 18.65
N ASP A 226 0.62 7.63 19.27
CA ASP A 226 1.50 8.66 18.74
C ASP A 226 2.85 8.01 18.40
N ILE A 227 3.14 7.90 17.11
CA ILE A 227 4.35 7.29 16.57
C ILE A 227 5.62 7.95 17.13
N ASP A 228 5.53 9.21 17.55
CA ASP A 228 6.63 9.95 18.19
C ASP A 228 7.01 9.42 19.60
N SER A 229 6.12 8.62 20.21
CA SER A 229 6.37 7.91 21.46
C SER A 229 7.02 6.53 21.24
N ASP A 230 7.11 6.07 19.99
CA ASP A 230 7.65 4.75 19.68
C ASP A 230 9.17 4.74 19.81
N ALA A 231 9.70 3.77 20.57
CA ALA A 231 11.12 3.71 20.91
C ALA A 231 12.06 3.61 19.68
N ASP A 232 11.53 3.28 18.50
CA ASP A 232 12.23 3.28 17.21
C ASP A 232 12.74 4.67 16.86
N TYR A 233 11.91 5.69 17.04
CA TYR A 233 12.23 7.07 16.67
C TYR A 233 13.19 7.71 17.66
N GLN A 234 13.10 7.34 18.94
CA GLN A 234 13.98 7.88 19.97
C GLN A 234 15.45 7.45 19.80
N ARG A 235 15.74 6.40 19.02
CA ARG A 235 17.10 5.94 18.71
C ARG A 235 17.69 6.52 17.43
N ILE A 236 16.90 7.11 16.54
CA ILE A 236 17.41 7.75 15.31
C ILE A 236 18.44 8.86 15.64
N PRO A 237 18.24 9.72 16.65
CA PRO A 237 19.24 10.73 17.04
C PRO A 237 20.57 10.14 17.52
N SER A 238 20.58 8.98 18.17
CA SER A 238 21.83 8.35 18.66
C SER A 238 22.60 7.64 17.54
N LEU A 239 21.92 7.17 16.48
CA LEU A 239 22.56 6.63 15.28
C LEU A 239 23.27 7.71 14.45
N ARG A 240 22.74 8.94 14.40
CA ARG A 240 23.43 10.09 13.78
C ARG A 240 24.79 10.39 14.40
N ARG A 241 25.01 10.04 15.67
CA ARG A 241 26.29 10.27 16.38
C ARG A 241 27.33 9.16 16.15
N ARG A 242 26.94 8.02 15.57
CA ARG A 242 27.83 6.86 15.35
C ARG A 242 28.36 6.73 13.92
N SER A 243 27.98 7.62 13.00
CA SER A 243 28.59 7.67 11.66
C SER A 243 30.09 7.93 11.80
N PRO A 244 30.99 7.07 11.28
CA PRO A 244 32.42 7.31 11.37
C PRO A 244 32.76 8.58 10.59
N ILE A 245 33.35 9.56 11.28
CA ILE A 245 34.08 10.64 10.62
C ILE A 245 35.25 9.94 9.93
N VAL A 246 35.16 9.76 8.61
CA VAL A 246 36.32 9.41 7.79
C VAL A 246 37.25 10.61 7.87
N LYS A 247 38.21 10.56 8.79
CA LYS A 247 39.34 11.47 8.81
C LYS A 247 40.20 11.12 7.59
N LYS A 248 40.19 12.00 6.60
CA LYS A 248 41.21 12.05 5.54
C LYS A 248 42.53 12.54 6.12
#